data_AF-A0A0S9SF68-F1
#
_entry.id   AF-A0A0S9SF68-F1
#
_cell.length_a   1.000
_cell.length_b   1.000
_cell.length_c   1.000
_cell.angle_alpha   90.00
_cell.angle_beta   90.00
_cell.angle_gamma   90.00
#
_symmetry.space_group_name_H-M   'P 1'
#
loop_
_entity.id
_entity.type
_entity.pdbx_description
1 polymer ?
#
loop_
_entity_poly.entity_id
_entity_poly.type
_entity_poly.pdbx_seq_one_letter_code
_entity_poly.pdbx_strand_id
1 'polypeptide(L)' 'MAVRKTVTVSITPEQHAFLGERVNSGRYGSVSEVVRAALRMLEQSEPDFLLKEQARLLDADRKAR' A
#
# COMPACT_ATOMS: atom_id res chain seq x y z
N MET A 1 24.28 5.19 -8.84
CA MET A 1 23.05 5.41 -9.63
C MET A 1 21.94 4.57 -9.00
N ALA A 2 20.79 5.15 -8.64
CA ALA A 2 19.69 4.37 -8.08
C ALA A 2 19.12 3.44 -9.15
N VAL A 3 19.21 2.13 -8.94
CA VAL A 3 18.65 1.13 -9.87
C VAL A 3 17.13 1.25 -9.83
N ARG A 4 16.52 1.62 -10.96
CA ARG A 4 15.06 1.66 -11.12
C ARG A 4 14.64 0.44 -11.91
N LYS A 5 13.73 -0.37 -11.35
CA LYS A 5 13.08 -1.49 -12.04
C LYS A 5 11.69 -1.04 -12.49
N THR A 6 11.40 -1.17 -13.78
CA THR A 6 10.05 -0.93 -14.32
C THR A 6 9.20 -2.18 -14.10
N VAL A 7 7.98 -1.99 -13.61
CA VAL A 7 7.01 -3.07 -13.38
C VAL A 7 5.70 -2.68 -14.07
N THR A 8 5.18 -3.56 -14.90
CA THR A 8 3.87 -3.41 -15.54
C THR A 8 2.84 -4.19 -14.74
N VAL A 9 1.75 -3.54 -14.36
CA VAL A 9 0.65 -4.16 -13.61
C VAL A 9 -0.67 -3.75 -14.23
N SER A 10 -1.64 -4.67 -14.22
CA SER A 10 -3.02 -4.35 -14.58
C SER A 10 -3.72 -3.73 -13.37
N ILE A 11 -4.45 -2.65 -13.59
CA ILE A 11 -5.23 -1.94 -12.58
C ILE A 11 -6.68 -1.82 -13.04
N THR A 12 -7.60 -1.72 -12.10
CA THR A 12 -9.02 -1.54 -12.43
C THR A 12 -9.29 -0.11 -12.91
N PRO A 13 -10.39 0.14 -13.65
CA PRO A 13 -10.76 1.49 -14.08
C PRO A 13 -10.89 2.48 -12.92
N GLU A 14 -11.41 2.02 -11.78
CA GLU A 14 -11.60 2.84 -10.57
C GLU A 14 -10.24 3.23 -9.97
N GLN A 15 -9.28 2.29 -9.95
CA GLN A 15 -7.92 2.58 -9.51
C GLN A 15 -7.23 3.58 -10.44
N HIS A 16 -7.43 3.46 -11.76
CA HIS A 16 -6.89 4.41 -12.72
C HIS A 16 -7.47 5.82 -12.53
N ALA A 17 -8.79 5.93 -12.32
CA ALA A 17 -9.44 7.20 -12.01
C ALA A 17 -8.87 7.84 -10.74
N PHE A 18 -8.75 7.06 -9.66
CA PHE A 18 -8.14 7.52 -8.41
C PHE A 18 -6.70 8.00 -8.61
N LEU A 19 -5.87 7.26 -9.35
CA LEU A 19 -4.49 7.68 -9.65
C LEU A 19 -4.46 9.02 -10.41
N GLY A 20 -5.38 9.20 -11.36
CA GLY A 20 -5.56 10.45 -12.11
C GLY A 20 -5.92 11.63 -11.21
N GLU A 21 -6.90 11.47 -10.31
CA GLU A 21 -7.26 12.50 -9.32
C GLU A 21 -6.08 12.90 -8.43
N ARG A 22 -5.27 11.93 -8.00
CA ARG A 22 -4.09 12.21 -7.16
C ARG A 22 -3.00 12.96 -7.91
N VAL A 23 -2.79 12.69 -9.19
CA VAL A 23 -1.88 13.49 -10.03
C VAL A 23 -2.45 14.88 -10.28
N ASN A 24 -3.74 14.98 -10.64
CA ASN A 24 -4.43 16.25 -10.90
C ASN A 24 -4.51 17.17 -9.68
N SER A 25 -4.46 16.61 -8.46
CA SER A 25 -4.36 17.39 -7.22
C SER A 25 -3.06 18.20 -7.10
N GLY A 26 -2.09 17.97 -7.98
CA GLY A 26 -0.78 18.63 -7.96
C GLY A 26 0.19 18.09 -6.90
N ARG A 27 -0.26 17.15 -6.05
CA ARG A 27 0.56 16.53 -5.00
C ARG A 27 1.58 15.53 -5.54
N TYR A 28 1.37 14.99 -6.74
CA TYR A 28 2.25 14.01 -7.37
C TYR A 28 2.44 14.36 -8.85
N GLY A 29 3.67 14.27 -9.36
CA GLY A 29 3.98 14.57 -10.76
C GLY A 29 3.74 13.41 -11.71
N SER A 30 3.47 12.21 -11.21
CA SER A 30 3.15 11.05 -12.06
C SER A 30 2.41 9.94 -11.30
N VAL A 31 1.71 9.09 -12.05
CA VAL A 31 1.11 7.85 -11.51
C VAL A 31 2.14 6.99 -10.78
N SER A 32 3.35 6.87 -11.35
CA SER A 32 4.44 6.12 -10.72
C SER A 32 4.85 6.69 -9.35
N GLU A 33 4.71 8.01 -9.16
CA GLU A 33 4.98 8.65 -7.88
C GLU A 33 3.87 8.38 -6.86
N VAL A 34 2.61 8.42 -7.29
CA VAL A 34 1.46 8.02 -6.46
C VAL A 34 1.62 6.58 -5.98
N VAL A 35 1.94 5.66 -6.90
CA VAL A 35 2.13 4.23 -6.57
C VAL A 35 3.29 4.04 -5.59
N ARG A 36 4.42 4.72 -5.79
CA ARG A 36 5.53 4.66 -4.82
C ARG A 36 5.13 5.21 -3.45
N ALA A 37 4.35 6.29 -3.39
CA ALA A 37 3.86 6.82 -2.13
C ALA A 37 2.90 5.85 -1.44
N ALA A 38 1.99 5.22 -2.19
CA ALA A 38 1.08 4.21 -1.68
C ALA A 38 1.84 2.99 -1.12
N LEU A 39 2.87 2.51 -1.82
CA LEU A 39 3.70 1.41 -1.34
C LEU A 39 4.46 1.75 -0.05
N ARG A 40 4.98 2.98 0.08
CA ARG A 40 5.61 3.42 1.35
C ARG A 40 4.60 3.48 2.49
N MET A 41 3.37 3.94 2.23
CA MET A 41 2.31 3.94 3.24
C MET A 41 1.92 2.51 3.62
N LEU A 42 1.88 1.59 2.66
CA LEU A 42 1.63 0.17 2.90
C LEU A 42 2.71 -0.43 3.79
N GLU A 43 3.99 -0.26 3.44
CA GLU A 43 5.14 -0.75 4.21
C GLU A 43 5.19 -0.20 5.65
N GLN A 44 4.75 1.05 5.85
CA GLN A 44 4.61 1.62 7.19
C GLN A 44 3.44 1.02 7.98
N SER A 45 2.37 0.61 7.31
CA SER A 45 1.16 0.06 7.94
C SER A 45 1.18 -1.47 8.12
N GLU A 46 1.94 -2.19 7.31
CA GLU A 46 2.11 -3.65 7.36
C GLU A 46 2.62 -4.19 8.71
N PRO A 47 3.63 -3.59 9.37
CA PRO A 47 4.07 -4.07 10.68
C PRO A 47 2.92 -3.99 11.70
N ASP A 48 2.12 -2.92 11.68
CA ASP A 48 0.95 -2.78 12.54
C ASP A 48 -0.15 -3.80 12.22
N PHE A 49 -0.35 -4.13 10.94
CA PHE A 49 -1.32 -5.13 10.52
C PHE A 49 -0.91 -6.54 10.96
N LEU A 50 0.35 -6.92 10.73
CA LEU A 50 0.88 -8.23 11.11
C LEU A 50 0.98 -8.41 12.62
N LEU A 51 1.29 -7.35 13.38
CA LEU A 51 1.27 -7.37 14.85
C LEU A 51 -0.15 -7.50 15.39
N LYS A 52 -1.13 -6.76 14.82
CA LYS A 52 -2.54 -6.88 15.22
C LYS A 52 -3.11 -8.25 14.90
N GLU A 53 -2.76 -8.82 13.75
CA GLU A 53 -3.22 -10.15 13.37
C GLU A 53 -2.60 -11.24 14.26
N GLN A 54 -1.31 -11.14 14.56
CA GLN A 54 -0.66 -12.06 15.51
C GLN A 54 -1.24 -11.94 16.93
N ALA A 55 -1.53 -10.72 17.39
CA ALA A 55 -2.18 -10.50 18.69
C ALA A 55 -3.58 -11.13 18.74
N ARG A 56 -4.37 -11.01 17.67
CA ARG A 56 -5.69 -11.67 17.57
C ARG A 56 -5.58 -13.18 17.65
N LEU A 57 -4.60 -13.78 16.97
CA LEU A 57 -4.37 -15.22 17.01
C LEU A 57 -3.97 -15.69 18.42
N LEU A 58 -3.06 -14.98 19.07
CA LEU A 58 -2.64 -15.30 20.45
C LEU A 58 -3.79 -15.14 21.47
N ASP A 59 -4.62 -14.11 21.32
CA ASP A 59 -5.80 -13.91 22.18
C ASP A 59 -6.86 -14.99 21.94
N ALA A 60 -7.04 -15.44 20.69
CA ALA A 60 -7.94 -16.54 20.35
C ALA A 60 -7.48 -17.87 20.98
N ASP A 61 -6.18 -18.18 20.92
CA ASP A 61 -5.60 -19.37 21.53
C ASP A 61 -5.65 -19.32 23.07
N ARG A 62 -5.47 -18.13 23.66
CA ARG A 62 -5.57 -17.95 25.12
C ARG A 62 -7.01 -18.09 25.63
N LYS A 63 -8.01 -17.73 24.83
CA LYS A 63 -9.44 -17.89 25.16
C LYS A 63 -9.94 -19.32 25.00
N ALA A 64 -9.23 -20.13 24.21
CA ALA A 64 -9.56 -21.53 23.95
C ALA A 64 -9.03 -22.49 25.03
N ARG A 65 -8.31 -21.98 26.04
CA ARG A 65 -7.67 -22.75 27.11
C ARG A 65 -8.21 -22.36 28.48
#